data_AF-A0A8H3F2A8-F1
#
_entry.id   AF-A0A8H3F2A8-F1
#
_cell.length_a   1.000
_cell.length_b   1.000
_cell.length_c   1.000
_cell.angle_alpha   90.00
_cell.angle_beta   90.00
_cell.angle_gamma   90.00
#
_symmetry.space_group_name_H-M   'P 1'
#
loop_
_entity.id
_entity.type
_entity.pdbx_description
1 polymer ?
#
loop_
_entity_poly.entity_id
_entity_poly.type
_entity_poly.pdbx_seq_one_letter_code
_entity_poly.pdbx_strand_id
1 'polypeptide(L)'
;MSRRSDRALPSISSSWRVWVQTLPIFMIIVTVSALGIFNYQKSSSSVVAATLYALRTSEAGREELGDEIYFRDMWPWIWGEMNQLHGRVDIHFGVKGTKGKGVMRFKSERRGRMGKFETKEWSLETEDGRTIQLLDQGRGDPFKNTSMEAEATG
;
A
#
# COMPACT_ATOMS: atom_id res chain seq x y z
N MET A 1 14.85 2.69 -67.07
CA MET A 1 14.05 2.17 -65.94
C MET A 1 13.12 3.29 -65.46
N SER A 2 11.93 3.41 -66.05
CA SER A 2 11.00 4.51 -65.77
C SER A 2 10.07 4.17 -64.61
N ARG A 3 10.06 5.02 -63.57
CA ARG A 3 9.12 4.95 -62.46
C ARG A 3 7.74 5.32 -63.00
N ARG A 4 6.79 4.37 -63.09
CA ARG A 4 5.40 4.66 -63.46
C ARG A 4 4.71 5.39 -62.31
N SER A 5 4.31 6.64 -62.55
CA SER A 5 3.67 7.55 -61.59
C SER A 5 2.22 7.17 -61.26
N ASP A 6 1.58 6.35 -62.11
CA ASP A 6 0.13 6.15 -62.10
C ASP A 6 -0.34 4.98 -61.21
N ARG A 7 0.44 4.64 -60.17
CA ARG A 7 0.03 3.64 -59.20
C ARG A 7 -0.94 4.30 -58.20
N ALA A 8 -2.21 3.88 -58.25
CA ALA A 8 -3.18 4.25 -57.21
C ALA A 8 -2.60 3.93 -55.82
N LEU A 9 -2.63 4.92 -54.92
CA LEU A 9 -2.15 4.73 -53.55
C LEU A 9 -3.01 3.64 -52.89
N PRO A 10 -2.40 2.68 -52.17
CA PRO A 10 -3.18 1.71 -51.41
C PRO A 10 -4.10 2.45 -50.45
N SER A 11 -5.37 2.06 -50.40
CA SER A 11 -6.34 2.66 -49.50
C SER A 11 -5.89 2.40 -48.06
N ILE A 12 -5.52 3.45 -47.34
CA ILE A 12 -5.21 3.37 -45.91
C ILE A 12 -6.50 2.90 -45.22
N SER A 13 -6.44 1.74 -44.58
CA SER A 13 -7.50 1.30 -43.68
C SER A 13 -7.67 2.37 -42.60
N SER A 14 -8.93 2.74 -42.30
CA SER A 14 -9.22 3.84 -41.38
C SER A 14 -8.54 3.61 -40.03
N SER A 15 -7.52 4.43 -39.74
CA SER A 15 -6.70 4.35 -38.53
C SER A 15 -7.56 4.42 -37.26
N TRP A 16 -8.70 5.09 -37.34
CA TRP A 16 -9.69 5.20 -36.26
C TRP A 16 -10.05 3.86 -35.62
N ARG A 17 -10.22 2.79 -36.42
CA ARG A 17 -10.60 1.47 -35.88
C ARG A 17 -9.48 0.85 -35.04
N VAL A 18 -8.23 1.05 -35.44
CA VAL A 18 -7.05 0.58 -34.69
C VAL A 18 -6.91 1.36 -33.39
N TRP A 19 -7.05 2.69 -33.42
CA TRP A 19 -6.99 3.54 -32.22
C TRP A 19 -8.08 3.18 -31.20
N VAL A 20 -9.33 2.96 -31.63
CA VAL A 20 -10.42 2.55 -30.74
C VAL A 20 -10.17 1.18 -30.11
N GLN A 21 -9.47 0.27 -30.80
CA GLN A 21 -9.12 -1.05 -30.26
C GLN A 21 -7.93 -1.02 -29.31
N THR A 22 -6.91 -0.19 -29.57
CA THR A 22 -5.68 -0.16 -28.75
C THR A 22 -5.77 0.79 -27.56
N LEU A 23 -6.57 1.86 -27.64
CA LEU A 23 -6.74 2.82 -26.54
C LEU A 23 -7.21 2.17 -25.23
N PRO A 24 -8.23 1.28 -25.20
CA PRO A 24 -8.62 0.60 -23.97
C PRO A 24 -7.49 -0.22 -23.36
N ILE A 25 -6.73 -0.94 -24.20
CA ILE A 25 -5.59 -1.75 -23.74
C ILE A 25 -4.52 -0.85 -23.12
N PHE A 26 -4.18 0.24 -23.80
CA PHE A 26 -3.25 1.24 -23.29
C PHE A 26 -3.71 1.82 -21.94
N MET A 27 -4.97 2.24 -21.84
CA MET A 27 -5.54 2.78 -20.61
C MET A 27 -5.53 1.75 -19.47
N ILE A 28 -5.80 0.47 -19.74
CA ILE A 28 -5.70 -0.61 -18.75
C ILE A 28 -4.27 -0.74 -18.26
N ILE A 29 -3.29 -0.81 -19.16
CA ILE A 29 -1.88 -0.93 -18.80
C ILE A 29 -1.45 0.26 -17.94
N VAL A 30 -1.72 1.48 -18.38
CA VAL A 30 -1.38 2.71 -17.62
C VAL A 30 -2.04 2.72 -16.25
N THR A 31 -3.31 2.33 -16.16
CA THR A 31 -4.04 2.31 -14.88
C THR A 31 -3.45 1.27 -13.93
N VAL A 32 -3.17 0.06 -14.41
CA VAL A 32 -2.55 -1.00 -13.60
C VAL A 32 -1.15 -0.61 -13.15
N SER A 33 -0.35 -0.02 -14.03
CA SER A 33 0.99 0.50 -13.69
C SER A 33 0.91 1.60 -12.64
N ALA A 34 0.00 2.57 -12.79
CA ALA A 34 -0.18 3.65 -11.82
C ALA A 34 -0.58 3.11 -10.44
N LEU A 35 -1.54 2.18 -10.38
CA LEU A 35 -1.93 1.52 -9.13
C LEU A 35 -0.76 0.78 -8.48
N GLY A 36 0.07 0.09 -9.28
CA GLY A 36 1.28 -0.58 -8.80
C GLY A 36 2.29 0.40 -8.19
N ILE A 37 2.55 1.53 -8.85
CA ILE A 37 3.46 2.58 -8.37
C ILE A 37 2.95 3.20 -7.07
N PHE A 38 1.67 3.57 -7.01
CA PHE A 38 1.09 4.12 -5.78
C PHE A 38 1.13 3.11 -4.64
N ASN A 39 0.86 1.84 -4.91
CA ASN A 39 0.99 0.80 -3.90
C ASN A 39 2.43 0.63 -3.42
N TYR A 40 3.41 0.69 -4.33
CA TYR A 40 4.83 0.60 -3.99
C TYR A 40 5.29 1.78 -3.12
N GLN A 41 4.84 3.00 -3.43
CA GLN A 41 5.05 4.15 -2.56
C GLN A 41 4.44 3.90 -1.18
N LYS A 42 3.25 3.30 -1.13
CA LYS A 42 2.62 2.98 0.15
C LYS A 42 3.40 1.94 0.97
N SER A 43 3.79 0.83 0.34
CA SER A 43 4.53 -0.25 1.01
C SER A 43 5.91 0.18 1.48
N SER A 44 6.53 1.14 0.80
CA SER A 44 7.87 1.66 1.12
C SER A 44 7.84 2.80 2.15
N SER A 45 6.65 3.20 2.62
CA SER A 45 6.51 4.29 3.59
C SER A 45 7.06 3.95 4.97
N SER A 46 7.54 4.98 5.67
CA SER A 46 8.02 4.87 7.05
C SER A 46 6.95 4.36 8.02
N VAL A 47 5.68 4.70 7.80
CA VAL A 47 4.56 4.25 8.65
C VAL A 47 4.36 2.75 8.55
N VAL A 48 4.39 2.19 7.34
CA VAL A 48 4.27 0.73 7.13
C VAL A 48 5.47 0.01 7.76
N ALA A 49 6.69 0.52 7.56
CA ALA A 49 7.88 -0.07 8.15
C ALA A 49 7.85 -0.04 9.69
N ALA A 50 7.45 1.08 10.28
CA ALA A 50 7.35 1.25 11.73
C ALA A 50 6.30 0.34 12.36
N THR A 51 5.11 0.25 11.74
CA THR A 51 4.02 -0.62 12.23
C THR A 51 4.35 -2.09 12.08
N LEU A 52 5.02 -2.51 11.00
CA LEU A 52 5.51 -3.88 10.83
C LEU A 52 6.61 -4.22 11.86
N TYR A 53 7.53 -3.30 12.12
CA TYR A 53 8.56 -3.49 13.13
C TYR A 53 7.96 -3.60 14.55
N ALA A 54 7.00 -2.73 14.88
CA ALA A 54 6.28 -2.79 16.14
C ALA A 54 5.53 -4.13 16.29
N LEU A 55 4.94 -4.64 15.21
CA LEU A 55 4.29 -5.95 15.23
C LEU A 55 5.30 -7.06 15.50
N ARG A 56 6.48 -7.00 14.87
CA ARG A 56 7.57 -7.97 15.04
C ARG A 56 8.09 -8.03 16.48
N THR A 57 8.12 -6.89 17.19
CA THR A 57 8.62 -6.81 18.56
C THR A 57 7.52 -7.02 19.61
N SER A 58 6.25 -6.95 19.22
CA SER A 58 5.12 -7.18 20.12
C SER A 58 5.03 -8.64 20.58
N GLU A 59 4.72 -8.83 21.86
CA GLU A 59 4.55 -10.15 22.46
C GLU A 59 3.35 -10.88 21.84
N ALA A 60 2.20 -10.20 21.76
CA ALA A 60 0.98 -10.73 21.15
C ALA A 60 1.16 -11.10 19.66
N GLY A 61 1.88 -10.27 18.88
CA GLY A 61 2.18 -10.60 17.49
C GLY A 61 3.05 -11.84 17.35
N ARG A 62 4.03 -12.02 18.23
CA ARG A 62 4.92 -13.19 18.24
C ARG A 62 4.25 -14.46 18.77
N GLU A 63 3.34 -14.33 19.72
CA GLU A 63 2.56 -15.45 20.23
C GLU A 63 1.78 -16.12 19.09
N GLU A 64 1.13 -15.29 18.27
CA GLU A 64 0.19 -15.69 17.22
C GLU A 64 0.87 -16.02 15.89
N LEU A 65 1.70 -15.12 15.37
CA LEU A 65 2.35 -15.31 14.06
C LEU A 65 3.69 -16.05 14.16
N GLY A 66 4.27 -16.13 15.36
CA GLY A 66 5.60 -16.68 15.58
C GLY A 66 6.72 -15.66 15.39
N ASP A 67 7.90 -16.17 15.09
CA ASP A 67 9.07 -15.35 14.79
C ASP A 67 9.07 -14.92 13.31
N GLU A 68 10.05 -14.09 12.92
CA GLU A 68 10.28 -13.72 11.52
C GLU A 68 9.02 -13.15 10.84
N ILE A 69 8.39 -12.16 11.47
CA ILE A 69 7.20 -11.52 10.92
C ILE A 69 7.59 -10.58 9.75
N TYR A 70 7.04 -10.86 8.57
CA TYR A 70 7.22 -10.10 7.33
C TYR A 70 5.89 -9.90 6.61
N PHE A 71 5.92 -9.20 5.47
CA PHE A 71 4.77 -9.18 4.56
C PHE A 71 4.42 -10.59 4.09
N ARG A 72 3.13 -10.85 3.93
CA ARG A 72 2.63 -12.15 3.46
C ARG A 72 3.06 -12.45 2.03
N ASP A 73 3.10 -11.42 1.19
CA ASP A 73 3.28 -11.51 -0.25
C ASP A 73 4.51 -10.69 -0.67
N MET A 74 5.21 -11.11 -1.73
CA MET A 74 6.39 -10.39 -2.27
C MET A 74 6.04 -8.98 -2.75
N TRP A 75 4.83 -8.80 -3.28
CA TRP A 75 4.28 -7.50 -3.65
C TRP A 75 3.12 -7.16 -2.70
N PRO A 76 3.41 -6.65 -1.48
CA PRO A 76 2.37 -6.45 -0.48
C PRO A 76 1.43 -5.35 -0.94
N TRP A 77 0.14 -5.67 -1.02
CA TRP A 77 -0.87 -4.67 -1.31
C TRP A 77 -1.30 -3.98 -0.02
N ILE A 78 -1.02 -2.68 0.08
CA ILE A 78 -1.37 -1.84 1.21
C ILE A 78 -2.71 -1.19 0.91
N TRP A 79 -3.77 -1.70 1.51
CA TRP A 79 -5.10 -1.14 1.37
C TRP A 79 -5.31 0.04 2.31
N GLY A 80 -6.26 0.91 1.96
CA GLY A 80 -6.65 2.05 2.79
C GLY A 80 -6.01 3.40 2.40
N GLU A 81 -6.26 4.40 3.25
CA GLU A 81 -5.80 5.79 3.08
C GLU A 81 -4.46 5.98 3.79
N MET A 82 -3.46 6.44 3.03
CA MET A 82 -2.25 6.99 3.61
C MET A 82 -2.14 8.46 3.24
N ASN A 83 -2.56 9.31 4.17
CA ASN A 83 -2.54 10.75 4.03
C ASN A 83 -1.80 11.37 5.22
N GLN A 84 -0.48 11.13 5.24
CA GLN A 84 0.40 11.62 6.30
C GLN A 84 0.35 13.15 6.42
N LEU A 85 0.23 13.86 5.29
CA LEU A 85 0.18 15.34 5.25
C LEU A 85 -1.02 15.89 6.01
N HIS A 86 -2.21 15.31 5.83
CA HIS A 86 -3.40 15.67 6.59
C HIS A 86 -3.49 14.95 7.95
N GLY A 87 -2.48 14.15 8.29
CA GLY A 87 -2.40 13.41 9.54
C GLY A 87 -3.46 12.33 9.68
N ARG A 88 -3.84 11.67 8.58
CA ARG A 88 -4.76 10.53 8.59
C ARG A 88 -4.11 9.32 7.95
N VAL A 89 -4.01 8.24 8.71
CA VAL A 89 -3.55 6.95 8.21
C VAL A 89 -4.56 5.91 8.65
N ASP A 90 -5.09 5.16 7.69
CA ASP A 90 -5.97 4.02 7.91
C ASP A 90 -5.57 2.97 6.89
N ILE A 91 -4.70 2.04 7.30
CA ILE A 91 -4.08 1.06 6.40
C ILE A 91 -4.25 -0.34 6.94
N HIS A 92 -4.32 -1.30 6.01
CA HIS A 92 -4.24 -2.71 6.35
C HIS A 92 -3.50 -3.50 5.28
N PHE A 93 -2.76 -4.52 5.73
CA PHE A 93 -1.95 -5.35 4.85
C PHE A 93 -1.68 -6.74 5.44
N GLY A 94 -1.42 -7.69 4.55
CA GLY A 94 -1.15 -9.08 4.91
C GLY A 94 0.25 -9.26 5.50
N VAL A 95 0.32 -9.98 6.62
CA VAL A 95 1.55 -10.34 7.32
C VAL A 95 1.64 -11.85 7.50
N LYS A 96 2.87 -12.36 7.60
CA LYS A 96 3.19 -13.77 7.82
C LYS A 96 4.36 -13.90 8.78
N GLY A 97 4.30 -14.85 9.70
CA GLY A 97 5.43 -15.32 10.49
C GLY A 97 5.64 -16.82 10.34
N THR A 98 6.44 -17.41 11.24
CA THR A 98 6.75 -18.85 11.22
C THR A 98 5.56 -19.75 11.56
N LYS A 99 4.64 -19.29 12.42
CA LYS A 99 3.47 -20.07 12.86
C LYS A 99 2.24 -19.87 11.99
N GLY A 100 2.08 -18.68 11.40
CA GLY A 100 0.84 -18.34 10.71
C GLY A 100 0.87 -17.07 9.89
N LYS A 101 -0.31 -16.70 9.39
CA LYS A 101 -0.56 -15.51 8.58
C LYS A 101 -1.73 -14.73 9.18
N GLY A 102 -1.78 -13.44 8.85
CA GLY A 102 -2.88 -12.57 9.25
C GLY A 102 -2.92 -11.28 8.45
N VAL A 103 -3.85 -10.41 8.82
CA VAL A 103 -3.99 -9.05 8.31
C VAL A 103 -3.79 -8.09 9.47
N MET A 104 -2.79 -7.23 9.37
CA MET A 104 -2.59 -6.17 10.36
C MET A 104 -3.35 -4.93 9.91
N ARG A 105 -4.03 -4.26 10.85
CA ARG A 105 -4.70 -2.97 10.64
C ARG A 105 -4.08 -1.92 11.54
N PHE A 106 -3.89 -0.74 10.99
CA PHE A 106 -3.36 0.40 11.71
C PHE A 106 -4.12 1.67 11.32
N LYS A 107 -4.63 2.36 12.34
CA LYS A 107 -5.35 3.62 12.19
C LYS A 107 -4.79 4.66 13.14
N SER A 108 -4.35 5.79 12.59
CA SER A 108 -3.85 6.94 13.34
C SER A 108 -4.42 8.23 12.76
N GLU A 109 -4.79 9.15 13.65
CA GLU A 109 -5.28 10.48 13.29
C GLU A 109 -4.59 11.58 14.11
N ARG A 110 -4.40 12.74 13.50
CA ARG A 110 -3.88 13.94 14.17
C ARG A 110 -4.99 14.99 14.29
N ARG A 111 -5.28 15.42 15.53
CA ARG A 111 -6.24 16.50 15.79
C ARG A 111 -5.59 17.89 15.65
N GLY A 112 -5.77 18.52 14.49
CA GLY A 112 -5.30 19.89 14.20
C GLY A 112 -3.85 19.96 13.68
N ARG A 113 -3.44 21.13 13.15
CA ARG A 113 -2.10 21.33 12.53
C ARG A 113 -0.93 21.10 13.49
N MET A 114 -1.13 21.33 14.79
CA MET A 114 -0.12 21.15 15.86
C MET A 114 -0.44 19.95 16.77
N GLY A 115 -1.43 19.12 16.39
CA GLY A 115 -1.82 17.96 17.19
C GLY A 115 -0.73 16.89 17.21
N LYS A 116 -0.69 16.08 18.26
CA LYS A 116 0.07 14.83 18.25
C LYS A 116 -0.71 13.78 17.46
N PHE A 117 0.00 12.84 16.84
CA PHE A 117 -0.65 11.66 16.26
C PHE A 117 -1.21 10.80 17.39
N GLU A 118 -2.48 10.40 17.25
CA GLU A 118 -3.16 9.49 18.15
C GLU A 118 -3.43 8.18 17.42
N THR A 119 -2.85 7.08 17.89
CA THR A 119 -3.21 5.75 17.38
C THR A 119 -4.60 5.38 17.89
N LYS A 120 -5.53 5.16 16.98
CA LYS A 120 -6.90 4.73 17.27
C LYS A 120 -7.05 3.22 17.23
N GLU A 121 -6.37 2.59 16.28
CA GLU A 121 -6.42 1.16 16.10
C GLU A 121 -5.05 0.62 15.76
N TRP A 122 -4.68 -0.45 16.44
CA TRP A 122 -3.59 -1.31 16.02
C TRP A 122 -3.98 -2.72 16.40
N SER A 123 -4.29 -3.53 15.39
CA SER A 123 -4.89 -4.85 15.56
C SER A 123 -4.33 -5.84 14.55
N LEU A 124 -4.36 -7.12 14.92
CA LEU A 124 -3.99 -8.25 14.06
C LEU A 124 -5.19 -9.19 13.93
N GLU A 125 -5.64 -9.40 12.70
CA GLU A 125 -6.66 -10.40 12.36
C GLU A 125 -5.97 -11.68 11.88
N THR A 126 -6.11 -12.78 12.61
CA THR A 126 -5.54 -14.07 12.23
C THR A 126 -6.37 -14.75 11.13
N GLU A 127 -5.79 -15.75 10.46
CA GLU A 127 -6.49 -16.52 9.42
C GLU A 127 -7.77 -17.21 9.93
N ASP A 128 -7.84 -17.51 11.24
CA ASP A 128 -9.01 -18.07 11.91
C ASP A 128 -10.12 -17.03 12.20
N GLY A 129 -9.93 -15.77 11.77
CA GLY A 129 -10.89 -14.68 11.96
C GLY A 129 -10.89 -14.05 13.35
N ARG A 130 -9.90 -14.36 14.19
CA ARG A 130 -9.74 -13.72 15.51
C ARG A 130 -9.01 -12.40 15.36
N THR A 131 -9.60 -11.33 15.89
CA THR A 131 -8.94 -10.01 15.95
C THR A 131 -8.33 -9.79 17.32
N ILE A 132 -7.05 -9.45 17.33
CA ILE A 132 -6.24 -9.28 18.52
C ILE A 132 -5.82 -7.82 18.58
N GLN A 133 -6.20 -7.14 19.65
CA GLN A 133 -5.84 -5.74 19.85
C GLN A 133 -4.39 -5.66 20.35
N LEU A 134 -3.53 -5.02 19.57
CA LEU A 134 -2.11 -4.84 19.89
C LEU A 134 -1.86 -3.53 20.64
N LEU A 135 -2.79 -2.59 20.56
CA LEU A 135 -2.76 -1.34 21.31
C LEU A 135 -3.15 -1.60 22.78
N ASP A 136 -2.17 -1.77 23.65
CA ASP A 136 -2.38 -1.83 25.10
C ASP A 136 -2.50 -0.41 25.67
N GLN A 137 -3.64 -0.11 26.30
CA GLN A 137 -3.88 1.19 26.93
C GLN A 137 -2.97 1.45 28.15
N GLY A 138 -2.42 0.39 28.78
CA GLY A 138 -1.59 0.48 29.98
C GLY A 138 -0.09 0.67 29.72
N ARG A 139 0.43 0.21 28.57
CA ARG A 139 1.87 0.21 28.25
C ARG A 139 2.34 1.47 27.49
N GLY A 140 1.40 2.34 27.13
CA GLY A 140 1.64 3.55 26.34
C GLY A 140 1.68 3.24 24.84
N ASP A 141 1.09 4.12 24.04
CA ASP A 141 1.07 4.00 22.58
C ASP A 141 2.51 4.07 22.02
N PRO A 142 3.02 3.01 21.39
CA PRO A 142 4.39 2.94 20.89
C PRO A 142 4.68 3.96 19.78
N PHE A 143 3.64 4.57 19.20
CA PHE A 143 3.75 5.57 18.14
C PHE A 143 3.70 7.02 18.64
N LYS A 144 3.53 7.28 19.95
CA LYS A 144 3.41 8.63 20.54
C LYS A 144 4.60 9.56 20.26
N ASN A 145 5.80 9.01 20.05
CA ASN A 145 7.02 9.77 19.84
C ASN A 145 7.58 9.63 18.42
N THR A 146 6.90 8.92 17.53
CA THR A 146 7.30 8.85 16.13
C THR A 146 6.85 10.14 15.45
N SER A 147 7.78 11.08 15.26
CA SER A 147 7.64 12.15 14.28
C SER A 147 7.55 11.50 12.91
N MET A 148 6.33 11.23 12.42
CA MET A 148 6.06 10.87 11.04
C MET A 148 6.31 12.10 10.16
N GLU A 149 7.58 12.51 10.06
CA GLU A 149 7.96 13.83 9.55
C GLU A 149 9.13 13.78 8.54
N ALA A 150 9.49 12.60 8.05
CA ALA A 150 10.56 12.46 7.06
C ALA A 150 10.07 11.85 5.76
N GLU A 151 9.30 12.60 4.97
CA GLU A 151 9.14 12.38 3.52
C GLU A 151 8.56 13.63 2.79
N ALA A 152 8.90 14.84 3.27
CA ALA A 152 8.51 16.11 2.65
C ALA A 152 9.70 16.97 2.18
N THR A 153 10.88 16.38 2.03
CA THR A 153 12.06 17.07 1.48
C THR A 153 12.87 16.14 0.61
N GLY A 154 12.87 16.40 -0.70
CA GLY A 154 13.75 15.78 -1.69
C GLY A 154 13.03 15.47 -2.99
#